data_AF-A0A7V2AM72-F1
#
_entry.id   AF-A0A7V2AM72-F1
#
_cell.length_a   1.000
_cell.length_b   1.000
_cell.length_c   1.000
_cell.angle_alpha   90.00
_cell.angle_beta   90.00
_cell.angle_gamma   90.00
#
_symmetry.space_group_name_H-M   'P 1'
#
loop_
_entity.id
_entity.type
_entity.pdbx_description
1 polymer ?
#
loop_
_entity_poly.entity_id
_entity_poly.type
_entity_poly.pdbx_seq_one_letter_code
_entity_poly.pdbx_strand_id
1 'polypeptide(L)'
;NIAFLSLPGFDLESLQDADINIGSWPEYAEQPLAPFMKLMLAAKGSLKNDIETLEDIDLLDLEDAEPEVLQAVERVAWGVKELIYDLMVNGPMMIIKSVTMSSEMTDEEASDLVSALPFEVVRSTSLKWFPNLIDELERHKAGEILPTELTPDDDEATTEAEAAPEEPVKKTEFKANFKSWMQFGGWRDQDFDLLYRPTKHADRFLKVWISTTASASSGSLGDLARPLFDFLTDRRSAGKCAKCHSVDEAPDKTLTVNWTAKKPLGKFKDVTVFSHDKHNAILQKDGCNSCHVEAENGKYLDSFKDMNAATFSSNFMPLKKETCTQCHRDETKLGTCVTCHNYHFGNVSLVEAMSSIKEK
;
A
#
# COMPACT_ATOMS: atom_id res chain seq x y z
N ASN A 1 3.91 -12.72 4.09
CA ASN A 1 4.72 -11.49 4.07
C ASN A 1 4.64 -10.92 2.67
N ILE A 2 4.83 -9.62 2.52
CA ILE A 2 4.75 -8.94 1.23
C ILE A 2 6.14 -8.39 0.94
N ALA A 3 6.75 -8.78 -0.18
CA ALA A 3 8.01 -8.18 -0.61
C ALA A 3 7.75 -6.76 -1.12
N PHE A 4 8.31 -5.78 -0.42
CA PHE A 4 8.18 -4.37 -0.78
C PHE A 4 9.37 -3.91 -1.62
N LEU A 5 10.59 -4.19 -1.15
CA LEU A 5 11.81 -4.09 -1.94
C LEU A 5 12.42 -5.48 -2.04
N SER A 6 12.97 -5.80 -3.20
CA SER A 6 13.70 -7.03 -3.48
C SER A 6 14.87 -6.63 -4.37
N LEU A 7 16.08 -7.01 -3.98
CA LEU A 7 17.26 -6.74 -4.79
C LEU A 7 17.36 -7.82 -5.88
N PRO A 8 17.25 -7.47 -7.18
CA PRO A 8 17.32 -8.47 -8.22
C PRO A 8 18.70 -9.11 -8.30
N GLY A 9 18.71 -10.41 -8.63
CA GLY A 9 19.94 -11.08 -9.01
C GLY A 9 20.32 -10.81 -10.46
N PHE A 10 21.62 -10.79 -10.71
CA PHE A 10 22.19 -10.61 -12.04
C PHE A 10 23.38 -11.56 -12.24
N ASP A 11 23.53 -12.07 -13.46
CA ASP A 11 24.75 -12.71 -13.94
C ASP A 11 25.87 -11.66 -14.09
N LEU A 12 26.60 -11.43 -13.00
CA LEU A 12 27.63 -10.39 -12.94
C LEU A 12 28.84 -10.68 -13.86
N GLU A 13 29.13 -11.95 -14.12
CA GLU A 13 30.23 -12.36 -15.01
C GLU A 13 29.90 -11.99 -16.46
N SER A 14 28.71 -12.36 -16.95
CA SER A 14 28.25 -11.98 -18.30
C SER A 14 28.13 -10.47 -18.47
N LEU A 15 27.68 -9.72 -17.45
CA LEU A 15 27.65 -8.26 -17.49
C LEU A 15 29.06 -7.66 -17.60
N GLN A 16 30.03 -8.20 -16.86
CA GLN A 16 31.42 -7.75 -16.90
C GLN A 16 32.06 -8.04 -18.27
N ASP A 17 31.86 -9.23 -18.82
CA ASP A 17 32.38 -9.63 -20.13
C ASP A 17 31.80 -8.80 -21.29
N ALA A 18 30.54 -8.37 -21.14
CA ALA A 18 29.86 -7.51 -22.10
C ALA A 18 30.11 -5.99 -21.90
N ASP A 19 30.98 -5.60 -20.97
CA ASP A 19 31.26 -4.20 -20.59
C ASP A 19 29.98 -3.42 -20.20
N ILE A 20 29.05 -4.10 -19.52
CA ILE A 20 27.88 -3.49 -18.90
C ILE A 20 28.26 -3.03 -17.51
N ASN A 21 28.09 -1.74 -17.25
CA ASN A 21 28.68 -1.05 -16.11
C ASN A 21 27.61 -0.68 -15.07
N ILE A 22 27.35 -1.58 -14.12
CA ILE A 22 26.35 -1.35 -13.05
C ILE A 22 26.97 -0.96 -11.70
N GLY A 23 28.28 -0.79 -11.61
CA GLY A 23 29.00 -0.57 -10.35
C GLY A 23 28.96 -1.79 -9.42
N SER A 24 29.10 -1.57 -8.11
CA SER A 24 29.03 -2.66 -7.14
C SER A 24 27.61 -3.24 -7.05
N TRP A 25 27.49 -4.56 -7.11
CA TRP A 25 26.23 -5.28 -6.94
C TRP A 25 26.45 -6.54 -6.09
N PRO A 26 25.61 -6.82 -5.08
CA PRO A 26 25.76 -8.02 -4.26
C PRO A 26 25.65 -9.31 -5.09
N GLU A 27 26.68 -10.14 -5.05
CA GLU A 27 26.77 -11.39 -5.82
C GLU A 27 25.64 -12.37 -5.49
N TYR A 28 25.27 -12.47 -4.21
CA TYR A 28 24.26 -13.42 -3.74
C TYR A 28 22.81 -12.91 -3.84
N ALA A 29 22.59 -11.79 -4.52
CA ALA A 29 21.23 -11.37 -4.82
C ALA A 29 20.62 -12.35 -5.83
N GLU A 30 19.46 -12.91 -5.51
CA GLU A 30 18.75 -13.86 -6.38
C GLU A 30 17.26 -13.55 -6.50
N GLN A 31 16.78 -12.49 -5.84
CA GLN A 31 15.35 -12.22 -5.80
C GLN A 31 14.86 -11.72 -7.16
N PRO A 32 13.58 -11.91 -7.52
CA PRO A 32 12.98 -11.16 -8.60
C PRO A 32 12.71 -9.72 -8.15
N LEU A 33 12.61 -8.79 -9.11
CA LEU A 33 12.19 -7.43 -8.81
C LEU A 33 10.78 -7.41 -8.20
N ALA A 34 10.65 -6.87 -6.98
CA ALA A 34 9.37 -6.81 -6.28
C ALA A 34 8.30 -6.08 -7.11
N PRO A 35 7.02 -6.52 -7.10
CA PRO A 35 5.95 -5.84 -7.81
C PRO A 35 5.82 -4.34 -7.49
N PHE A 36 6.06 -3.96 -6.22
CA PHE A 36 6.11 -2.56 -5.82
C PHE A 36 7.24 -1.82 -6.54
N MET A 37 8.45 -2.38 -6.58
CA MET A 37 9.59 -1.76 -7.25
C MET A 37 9.34 -1.61 -8.75
N LYS A 38 8.78 -2.62 -9.42
CA LYS A 38 8.37 -2.52 -10.83
C LYS A 38 7.51 -1.27 -11.07
N LEU A 39 6.46 -1.09 -10.25
CA LEU A 39 5.58 0.07 -10.33
C LEU A 39 6.31 1.40 -10.04
N MET A 40 7.14 1.45 -9.00
CA MET A 40 7.87 2.66 -8.60
C MET A 40 8.90 3.10 -9.66
N LEU A 41 9.62 2.14 -10.25
CA LEU A 41 10.59 2.38 -11.31
C LEU A 41 9.91 2.82 -12.61
N ALA A 42 8.81 2.18 -12.99
CA ALA A 42 8.03 2.58 -14.17
C ALA A 42 7.45 4.00 -14.01
N ALA A 43 7.01 4.38 -12.81
CA ALA A 43 6.44 5.69 -12.53
C ALA A 43 7.43 6.86 -12.67
N LYS A 44 8.75 6.60 -12.59
CA LYS A 44 9.78 7.62 -12.78
C LYS A 44 10.06 7.97 -14.25
N GLY A 45 9.50 7.21 -15.21
CA GLY A 45 9.29 7.70 -16.57
C GLY A 45 10.22 7.17 -17.67
N SER A 46 11.07 6.18 -17.43
CA SER A 46 11.88 5.55 -18.49
C SER A 46 11.97 4.03 -18.43
N LEU A 47 11.76 3.43 -17.26
CA LEU A 47 12.06 2.01 -17.05
C LEU A 47 10.89 1.06 -17.31
N LYS A 48 9.69 1.55 -17.68
CA LYS A 48 8.54 0.66 -17.93
C LYS A 48 8.87 -0.36 -19.02
N ASN A 49 9.37 0.11 -20.16
CA ASN A 49 9.73 -0.75 -21.30
C ASN A 49 10.91 -1.68 -20.96
N ASP A 50 11.88 -1.20 -20.18
CA ASP A 50 12.99 -2.03 -19.72
C ASP A 50 12.48 -3.17 -18.81
N ILE A 51 11.60 -2.87 -17.86
CA ILE A 51 10.98 -3.87 -16.98
C ILE A 51 10.16 -4.89 -17.77
N GLU A 52 9.41 -4.45 -18.77
CA GLU A 52 8.66 -5.34 -19.68
C GLU A 52 9.60 -6.23 -20.50
N THR A 53 10.74 -5.68 -20.95
CA THR A 53 11.76 -6.44 -21.71
C THR A 53 12.39 -7.54 -20.86
N LEU A 54 12.59 -7.28 -19.56
CA LEU A 54 13.24 -8.21 -18.63
C LEU A 54 12.27 -9.21 -17.96
N GLU A 55 10.96 -9.12 -18.18
CA GLU A 55 9.99 -9.88 -17.38
C GLU A 55 10.10 -11.40 -17.54
N ASP A 56 10.44 -11.87 -18.74
CA ASP A 56 10.57 -13.30 -19.07
C ASP A 56 12.04 -13.73 -19.24
N ILE A 57 13.00 -12.88 -18.88
CA ILE A 57 14.44 -13.15 -18.97
C ILE A 57 14.93 -13.73 -17.64
N ASP A 58 15.73 -14.79 -17.72
CA ASP A 58 16.47 -15.28 -16.56
C ASP A 58 17.66 -14.34 -16.31
N LEU A 59 17.52 -13.45 -15.32
CA LEU A 59 18.55 -12.46 -15.02
C LEU A 59 19.81 -13.08 -14.40
N LEU A 60 19.74 -14.33 -13.94
CA LEU A 60 20.87 -15.08 -13.39
C LEU A 60 21.68 -15.81 -14.46
N ASP A 61 21.27 -15.75 -15.73
CA ASP A 61 21.95 -16.35 -16.87
C ASP A 61 21.84 -15.41 -18.09
N LEU A 62 22.88 -14.62 -18.33
CA LEU A 62 22.91 -13.59 -19.39
C LEU A 62 23.96 -13.87 -20.48
N GLU A 63 24.55 -15.08 -20.53
CA GLU A 63 25.66 -15.42 -21.44
C GLU A 63 25.29 -15.17 -22.91
N ASP A 64 24.06 -15.53 -23.30
CA ASP A 64 23.53 -15.40 -24.67
C ASP A 64 22.53 -14.23 -24.82
N ALA A 65 22.50 -13.29 -23.86
CA ALA A 65 21.54 -12.19 -23.88
C ALA A 65 21.82 -11.19 -25.02
N GLU A 66 20.76 -10.77 -25.72
CA GLU A 66 20.86 -9.75 -26.77
C GLU A 66 21.32 -8.40 -26.18
N PRO A 67 22.07 -7.57 -26.93
CA PRO A 67 22.57 -6.29 -26.44
C PRO A 67 21.51 -5.36 -25.86
N GLU A 68 20.28 -5.38 -26.42
CA GLU A 68 19.15 -4.61 -25.90
C GLU A 68 18.73 -5.04 -24.49
N VAL A 69 18.81 -6.34 -24.18
CA VAL A 69 18.50 -6.91 -22.86
C VAL A 69 19.55 -6.47 -21.85
N LEU A 70 20.83 -6.61 -22.20
CA LEU A 70 21.96 -6.20 -21.35
C LEU A 70 21.90 -4.69 -21.01
N GLN A 71 21.53 -3.87 -21.98
CA GLN A 71 21.33 -2.44 -21.79
C GLN A 71 20.09 -2.12 -20.93
N ALA A 72 19.02 -2.92 -21.01
CA ALA A 72 17.88 -2.81 -20.11
C ALA A 72 18.26 -3.19 -18.66
N VAL A 73 19.10 -4.23 -18.47
CA VAL A 73 19.65 -4.61 -17.17
C VAL A 73 20.44 -3.45 -16.56
N GLU A 74 21.31 -2.80 -17.34
CA GLU A 74 22.10 -1.64 -16.88
C GLU A 74 21.19 -0.52 -16.34
N ARG A 75 20.18 -0.12 -17.13
CA ARG A 75 19.25 0.94 -16.75
C ARG A 75 18.41 0.57 -15.54
N VAL A 76 17.96 -0.68 -15.43
CA VAL A 76 17.18 -1.15 -14.29
C VAL A 76 18.04 -1.23 -13.02
N ALA A 77 19.28 -1.70 -13.11
CA ALA A 77 20.21 -1.75 -11.98
C ALA A 77 20.46 -0.36 -11.39
N TRP A 78 20.78 0.63 -12.24
CA TRP A 78 20.92 2.02 -11.81
C TRP A 78 19.60 2.60 -11.29
N GLY A 79 18.47 2.26 -11.93
CA GLY A 79 17.14 2.63 -11.45
C GLY A 79 16.84 2.13 -10.05
N VAL A 80 17.23 0.90 -9.72
CA VAL A 80 17.09 0.29 -8.38
C VAL A 80 17.91 1.09 -7.36
N LYS A 81 19.18 1.38 -7.67
CA LYS A 81 20.06 2.21 -6.82
C LYS A 81 19.45 3.59 -6.57
N GLU A 82 18.98 4.26 -7.61
CA GLU A 82 18.32 5.57 -7.51
C GLU A 82 17.00 5.52 -6.73
N LEU A 83 16.22 4.47 -6.88
CA LEU A 83 14.97 4.27 -6.12
C LEU A 83 15.25 4.16 -4.61
N ILE A 84 16.25 3.37 -4.23
CA ILE A 84 16.63 3.20 -2.82
C ILE A 84 17.18 4.52 -2.26
N TYR A 85 18.02 5.21 -3.02
CA TYR A 85 18.51 6.54 -2.65
C TYR A 85 17.36 7.53 -2.45
N ASP A 86 16.40 7.58 -3.37
CA ASP A 86 15.26 8.49 -3.25
C ASP A 86 14.35 8.16 -2.07
N LEU A 87 14.19 6.87 -1.74
CA LEU A 87 13.49 6.48 -0.52
C LEU A 87 14.18 7.01 0.74
N MET A 88 15.51 7.06 0.74
CA MET A 88 16.28 7.60 1.87
C MET A 88 16.23 9.13 1.93
N VAL A 89 16.35 9.81 0.79
CA VAL A 89 16.48 11.28 0.74
C VAL A 89 15.12 11.98 0.74
N ASN A 90 14.18 11.49 -0.08
CA ASN A 90 12.89 12.12 -0.32
C ASN A 90 11.73 11.42 0.40
N GLY A 91 11.96 10.20 0.88
CA GLY A 91 10.94 9.38 1.53
C GLY A 91 9.89 8.81 0.56
N PRO A 92 8.92 8.04 1.08
CA PRO A 92 7.91 7.36 0.26
C PRO A 92 6.96 8.32 -0.47
N MET A 93 6.90 9.58 -0.04
CA MET A 93 5.98 10.59 -0.56
C MET A 93 6.15 10.89 -2.04
N MET A 94 7.40 11.09 -2.47
CA MET A 94 7.69 11.43 -3.86
C MET A 94 7.33 10.29 -4.81
N ILE A 95 7.49 9.05 -4.36
CA ILE A 95 7.16 7.86 -5.14
C ILE A 95 5.66 7.73 -5.33
N ILE A 96 4.87 7.86 -4.26
CA ILE A 96 3.41 7.77 -4.35
C ILE A 96 2.89 8.86 -5.28
N LYS A 97 3.46 10.07 -5.21
CA LYS A 97 3.13 11.15 -6.15
C LYS A 97 3.44 10.79 -7.60
N SER A 98 4.59 10.16 -7.86
CA SER A 98 4.93 9.66 -9.20
C SER A 98 3.96 8.58 -9.68
N VAL A 99 3.51 7.69 -8.80
CA VAL A 99 2.60 6.58 -9.14
C VAL A 99 1.17 7.07 -9.39
N THR A 100 0.63 7.94 -8.52
CA THR A 100 -0.75 8.42 -8.65
C THR A 100 -0.90 9.56 -9.65
N MET A 101 0.21 10.17 -10.08
CA MET A 101 0.23 11.39 -10.89
C MET A 101 -0.57 12.57 -10.28
N SER A 102 -0.96 12.48 -9.00
CA SER A 102 -1.73 13.50 -8.30
C SER A 102 -0.80 14.49 -7.60
N SER A 103 -1.05 15.78 -7.77
CA SER A 103 -0.35 16.85 -7.04
C SER A 103 -0.89 17.08 -5.63
N GLU A 104 -2.05 16.52 -5.30
CA GLU A 104 -2.72 16.74 -4.02
C GLU A 104 -2.58 15.50 -3.14
N MET A 105 -1.79 15.65 -2.08
CA MET A 105 -1.71 14.69 -0.98
C MET A 105 -1.85 15.48 0.31
N THR A 106 -2.76 15.04 1.17
CA THR A 106 -3.02 15.70 2.45
C THR A 106 -1.88 15.44 3.45
N ASP A 107 -1.71 16.33 4.43
CA ASP A 107 -0.72 16.13 5.52
C ASP A 107 -0.96 14.83 6.30
N GLU A 108 -2.22 14.36 6.37
CA GLU A 108 -2.59 13.10 7.01
C GLU A 108 -2.11 11.90 6.19
N GLU A 109 -2.36 11.90 4.87
CA GLU A 109 -1.83 10.89 3.95
C GLU A 109 -0.31 10.87 3.95
N ALA A 110 0.32 12.05 4.02
CA ALA A 110 1.76 12.18 4.11
C ALA A 110 2.34 11.58 5.39
N SER A 111 1.71 11.90 6.52
CA SER A 111 2.08 11.34 7.83
C SER A 111 1.87 9.83 7.90
N ASP A 112 0.77 9.33 7.32
CA ASP A 112 0.48 7.90 7.24
C ASP A 112 1.51 7.17 6.39
N LEU A 113 1.98 7.77 5.29
CA LEU A 113 3.03 7.23 4.42
C LEU A 113 4.41 7.17 5.08
N VAL A 114 4.84 8.26 5.71
CA VAL A 114 6.10 8.28 6.45
C VAL A 114 6.08 7.30 7.62
N SER A 115 4.93 7.17 8.29
CA SER A 115 4.73 6.18 9.36
C SER A 115 4.75 4.74 8.84
N ALA A 116 4.38 4.52 7.57
CA ALA A 116 4.25 3.20 6.99
C ALA A 116 5.62 2.57 6.67
N LEU A 117 6.60 3.38 6.25
CA LEU A 117 7.96 2.95 5.90
C LEU A 117 9.01 3.76 6.69
N PRO A 118 9.48 3.27 7.85
CA PRO A 118 10.43 4.00 8.68
C PRO A 118 11.79 4.19 7.98
N PHE A 119 12.37 5.39 8.07
CA PHE A 119 13.66 5.72 7.48
C PHE A 119 14.77 4.73 7.86
N GLU A 120 14.84 4.32 9.13
CA GLU A 120 15.88 3.39 9.59
C GLU A 120 15.81 2.01 8.94
N VAL A 121 14.62 1.56 8.57
CA VAL A 121 14.44 0.29 7.85
C VAL A 121 15.03 0.40 6.44
N VAL A 122 14.73 1.50 5.74
CA VAL A 122 15.28 1.74 4.39
C VAL A 122 16.79 1.94 4.46
N ARG A 123 17.28 2.76 5.40
CA ARG A 123 18.70 3.05 5.56
C ARG A 123 19.51 1.80 5.87
N SER A 124 19.07 0.99 6.83
CA SER A 124 19.78 -0.25 7.18
C SER A 124 19.80 -1.25 6.03
N THR A 125 18.69 -1.39 5.30
CA THR A 125 18.62 -2.22 4.08
C THR A 125 19.57 -1.69 3.00
N SER A 126 19.58 -0.39 2.76
CA SER A 126 20.45 0.24 1.76
C SER A 126 21.93 0.09 2.09
N LEU A 127 22.33 0.26 3.36
CA LEU A 127 23.74 0.13 3.76
C LEU A 127 24.23 -1.32 3.62
N LYS A 128 23.33 -2.29 3.79
CA LYS A 128 23.63 -3.71 3.60
C LYS A 128 23.77 -4.07 2.12
N TRP A 129 22.87 -3.57 1.27
CA TRP A 129 22.88 -3.90 -0.16
C TRP A 129 23.91 -3.08 -0.96
N PHE A 130 24.09 -1.81 -0.61
CA PHE A 130 24.93 -0.87 -1.34
C PHE A 130 25.69 0.05 -0.37
N PRO A 131 26.81 -0.43 0.22
CA PRO A 131 27.57 0.34 1.20
C PRO A 131 28.06 1.71 0.70
N ASN A 132 28.35 1.82 -0.61
CA ASN A 132 28.86 3.03 -1.26
C ASN A 132 27.82 3.72 -2.16
N LEU A 133 26.52 3.47 -1.95
CA LEU A 133 25.44 3.90 -2.85
C LEU A 133 25.51 5.38 -3.26
N ILE A 134 25.76 6.27 -2.29
CA ILE A 134 25.75 7.71 -2.51
C ILE A 134 26.92 8.12 -3.42
N ASP A 135 28.13 7.63 -3.14
CA ASP A 135 29.34 7.93 -3.93
C ASP A 135 29.20 7.40 -5.35
N GLU A 136 28.75 6.15 -5.51
CA GLU A 136 28.54 5.55 -6.82
C GLU A 136 27.52 6.33 -7.66
N LEU A 137 26.39 6.74 -7.06
CA LEU A 137 25.38 7.52 -7.77
C LEU A 137 25.89 8.91 -8.18
N GLU A 138 26.72 9.55 -7.35
CA GLU A 138 27.34 10.83 -7.70
C GLU A 138 28.30 10.69 -8.88
N ARG A 139 29.14 9.65 -8.87
CA ARG A 139 30.10 9.33 -9.94
C ARG A 139 29.39 8.93 -11.24
N HIS A 140 28.38 8.07 -11.16
CA HIS A 140 27.54 7.69 -12.30
C HIS A 140 26.86 8.94 -12.92
N LYS A 141 26.30 9.83 -12.10
CA LYS A 141 25.70 11.09 -12.59
C LYS A 141 26.73 12.05 -13.20
N ALA A 142 28.00 11.96 -12.79
CA ALA A 142 29.10 12.69 -13.40
C ALA A 142 29.57 12.09 -14.74
N GLY A 143 29.00 10.95 -15.17
CA GLY A 143 29.35 10.24 -16.39
C GLY A 143 30.60 9.37 -16.25
N GLU A 144 31.01 9.05 -15.03
CA GLU A 144 32.09 8.10 -14.79
C GLU A 144 31.61 6.67 -15.09
N ILE A 145 32.46 5.88 -15.75
CA ILE A 145 32.22 4.46 -15.99
C ILE A 145 32.58 3.72 -14.70
N LEU A 146 31.59 3.00 -14.14
CA LEU A 146 31.74 2.20 -12.93
C LEU A 146 31.59 0.72 -13.31
N PRO A 147 32.72 -0.01 -13.45
CA PRO A 147 32.71 -1.42 -13.79
C PRO A 147 31.84 -2.23 -12.84
N THR A 148 31.22 -3.28 -13.37
CA THR A 148 30.53 -4.27 -12.55
C THR A 148 31.57 -4.99 -11.68
N GLU A 149 31.39 -4.89 -10.37
CA GLU A 149 32.27 -5.50 -9.37
C GLU A 149 31.61 -6.73 -8.76
N LEU A 150 32.32 -7.84 -8.76
CA LEU A 150 31.99 -9.01 -7.94
C LEU A 150 32.33 -8.66 -6.48
N THR A 151 31.30 -8.53 -5.64
CA THR A 151 31.51 -8.28 -4.21
C THR A 151 32.13 -9.53 -3.57
N PRO A 152 33.29 -9.45 -2.90
CA PRO A 152 33.87 -10.61 -2.22
C PRO A 152 32.95 -11.14 -1.11
N ASP A 153 33.05 -12.44 -0.83
CA ASP A 153 32.40 -13.12 0.29
C ASP A 153 32.45 -12.32 1.59
N ASP A 154 31.29 -12.07 2.22
CA ASP A 154 31.18 -11.55 3.59
C ASP A 154 31.83 -12.49 4.63
N ASP A 155 32.15 -13.74 4.24
CA ASP A 155 32.91 -14.70 5.05
C ASP A 155 34.45 -14.51 4.97
N GLU A 156 34.97 -13.73 4.01
CA GLU A 156 36.41 -13.45 3.84
C GLU A 156 36.83 -12.01 4.18
N ALA A 157 35.93 -11.18 4.70
CA ALA A 157 36.30 -9.90 5.32
C ALA A 157 36.94 -10.08 6.72
N THR A 158 37.94 -10.95 6.82
CA THR A 158 38.97 -10.90 7.88
C THR A 158 40.25 -10.31 7.31
N THR A 159 40.20 -9.04 6.93
CA THR A 159 41.43 -8.23 6.87
C THR A 159 41.58 -7.51 8.19
N GLU A 160 42.60 -7.93 8.93
CA GLU A 160 43.15 -7.28 10.13
C GLU A 160 43.38 -5.79 9.90
N ALA A 161 42.38 -4.96 10.19
CA ALA A 161 42.66 -3.61 10.65
C ALA A 161 43.13 -3.75 12.10
N GLU A 162 44.43 -3.54 12.35
CA GLU A 162 44.98 -3.39 13.70
C GLU A 162 44.26 -2.24 14.41
N ALA A 163 43.17 -2.57 15.10
CA ALA A 163 42.49 -1.67 16.00
C ALA A 163 43.35 -1.56 17.28
N ALA A 164 43.68 -0.32 17.64
CA ALA A 164 44.23 0.02 18.94
C ALA A 164 43.38 -0.61 20.07
N PRO A 165 43.98 -0.97 21.22
CA PRO A 165 43.27 -1.73 22.23
C PRO A 165 42.19 -0.88 22.90
N GLU A 166 40.95 -1.03 22.46
CA GLU A 166 39.78 -0.60 23.23
C GLU A 166 39.50 -1.63 24.33
N GLU A 167 39.37 -1.15 25.57
CA GLU A 167 39.02 -1.98 26.72
C GLU A 167 37.70 -2.75 26.49
N PRO A 168 37.55 -3.98 27.02
CA PRO A 168 36.42 -4.82 26.71
C PRO A 168 35.14 -4.25 27.36
N VAL A 169 34.38 -3.48 26.58
CA VAL A 169 32.98 -3.22 26.88
C VAL A 169 32.28 -4.59 26.82
N LYS A 170 31.83 -5.08 27.98
CA LYS A 170 30.96 -6.25 28.06
C LYS A 170 29.72 -5.98 27.22
N LYS A 171 29.73 -6.45 25.96
CA LYS A 171 28.53 -6.55 25.14
C LYS A 171 27.64 -7.60 25.78
N THR A 172 26.77 -7.16 26.69
CA THR A 172 25.59 -7.93 27.04
C THR A 172 24.81 -8.14 25.76
N GLU A 173 24.94 -9.31 25.14
CA GLU A 173 24.11 -9.72 24.02
C GLU A 173 22.66 -9.74 24.51
N PHE A 174 21.92 -8.69 24.18
CA PHE A 174 20.49 -8.70 24.32
C PHE A 174 19.95 -9.72 23.32
N LYS A 175 19.69 -10.95 23.76
CA LYS A 175 18.95 -11.95 22.98
C LYS A 175 17.49 -11.53 22.90
N ALA A 176 17.21 -10.48 22.14
CA ALA A 176 15.86 -10.17 21.70
C ALA A 176 15.34 -11.41 20.94
N ASN A 177 14.26 -12.01 21.42
CA ASN A 177 13.62 -13.10 20.71
C ASN A 177 12.92 -12.50 19.49
N PHE A 178 13.65 -12.39 18.38
CA PHE A 178 13.13 -11.82 17.14
C PHE A 178 11.78 -12.47 16.78
N LYS A 179 11.64 -13.79 16.95
CA LYS A 179 10.40 -14.54 16.68
C LYS A 179 9.19 -14.04 17.50
N SER A 180 9.39 -13.61 18.74
CA SER A 180 8.32 -13.06 19.56
C SER A 180 7.94 -11.63 19.19
N TRP A 181 8.84 -10.87 18.55
CA TRP A 181 8.54 -9.54 18.02
C TRP A 181 7.82 -9.63 16.65
N MET A 182 8.26 -10.55 15.79
CA MET A 182 7.68 -10.77 14.46
C MET A 182 6.19 -11.11 14.48
N GLN A 183 5.67 -11.70 15.58
CA GLN A 183 4.26 -12.08 15.68
C GLN A 183 3.33 -10.87 15.61
N PHE A 184 3.84 -9.67 15.93
CA PHE A 184 3.10 -8.42 15.90
C PHE A 184 3.13 -7.71 14.54
N GLY A 185 3.84 -8.27 13.54
CA GLY A 185 3.99 -7.68 12.20
C GLY A 185 5.18 -6.73 12.08
N GLY A 186 5.15 -5.88 11.06
CA GLY A 186 6.19 -4.90 10.76
C GLY A 186 7.14 -5.30 9.63
N TRP A 187 8.26 -4.60 9.57
CA TRP A 187 9.29 -4.72 8.54
C TRP A 187 10.34 -5.76 8.93
N ARG A 188 10.86 -6.46 7.92
CA ARG A 188 11.98 -7.39 8.07
C ARG A 188 12.80 -7.41 6.78
N ASP A 189 14.10 -7.31 6.93
CA ASP A 189 15.07 -7.76 5.93
C ASP A 189 15.28 -9.29 6.05
N GLN A 190 15.11 -10.00 4.93
CA GLN A 190 15.37 -11.42 4.80
C GLN A 190 15.84 -11.70 3.37
N ASP A 191 17.02 -12.31 3.19
CA ASP A 191 17.47 -12.88 1.90
C ASP A 191 17.33 -11.92 0.71
N PHE A 192 17.81 -10.68 0.86
CA PHE A 192 17.69 -9.60 -0.15
C PHE A 192 16.26 -9.11 -0.44
N ASP A 193 15.30 -9.48 0.42
CA ASP A 193 13.96 -8.89 0.47
C ASP A 193 13.78 -8.00 1.71
N LEU A 194 13.21 -6.81 1.49
CA LEU A 194 12.54 -6.05 2.53
C LEU A 194 11.05 -6.42 2.56
N LEU A 195 10.71 -7.30 3.49
CA LEU A 195 9.38 -7.85 3.69
C LEU A 195 8.53 -7.02 4.65
N TYR A 196 7.25 -6.84 4.32
CA TYR A 196 6.24 -6.26 5.18
C TYR A 196 5.23 -7.29 5.68
N ARG A 197 4.83 -7.18 6.95
CA ARG A 197 3.72 -7.91 7.55
C ARG A 197 2.73 -6.94 8.19
N PRO A 198 1.45 -6.94 7.78
CA PRO A 198 0.42 -6.08 8.36
C PRO A 198 0.25 -6.31 9.87
N THR A 199 -0.04 -5.24 10.59
CA THR A 199 0.00 -5.20 12.06
C THR A 199 -1.39 -5.13 12.71
N LYS A 200 -2.36 -4.46 12.05
CA LYS A 200 -3.71 -4.21 12.61
C LYS A 200 -4.76 -4.02 11.51
N HIS A 201 -6.02 -3.80 11.87
CA HIS A 201 -7.12 -3.61 10.91
C HIS A 201 -6.90 -2.39 10.00
N ALA A 202 -6.70 -1.20 10.59
CA ALA A 202 -6.37 0.02 9.87
C ALA A 202 -4.85 0.12 9.68
N ASP A 203 -4.25 -0.91 9.07
CA ASP A 203 -2.83 -0.91 8.74
C ASP A 203 -2.55 0.15 7.67
N ARG A 204 -1.67 1.11 8.00
CA ARG A 204 -1.42 2.30 7.17
C ARG A 204 -0.75 1.94 5.86
N PHE A 205 0.25 1.06 5.90
CA PHE A 205 0.98 0.65 4.70
C PHE A 205 0.04 0.02 3.68
N LEU A 206 -0.75 -0.97 4.10
CA LEU A 206 -1.69 -1.61 3.19
C LEU A 206 -2.76 -0.66 2.67
N LYS A 207 -3.36 0.16 3.55
CA LYS A 207 -4.42 1.08 3.15
C LYS A 207 -3.93 2.05 2.08
N VAL A 208 -2.73 2.62 2.26
CA VAL A 208 -2.17 3.54 1.27
C VAL A 208 -1.86 2.81 -0.03
N TRP A 209 -1.10 1.71 -0.01
CA TRP A 209 -0.72 1.01 -1.24
C TRP A 209 -1.90 0.42 -2.01
N ILE A 210 -2.93 -0.09 -1.33
CA ILE A 210 -4.18 -0.52 -1.97
C ILE A 210 -4.85 0.68 -2.64
N SER A 211 -4.92 1.85 -1.99
CA SER A 211 -5.55 3.04 -2.57
C SER A 211 -4.74 3.60 -3.74
N THR A 212 -3.42 3.67 -3.61
CA THR A 212 -2.49 4.13 -4.65
C THR A 212 -2.58 3.26 -5.90
N THR A 213 -2.54 1.94 -5.74
CA THR A 213 -2.63 1.01 -6.87
C THR A 213 -4.04 0.98 -7.49
N ALA A 214 -5.08 1.23 -6.69
CA ALA A 214 -6.44 1.43 -7.20
C ALA A 214 -6.53 2.69 -8.08
N SER A 215 -5.95 3.80 -7.64
CA SER A 215 -5.95 5.05 -8.42
C SER A 215 -5.09 4.96 -9.68
N ALA A 216 -3.97 4.23 -9.62
CA ALA A 216 -3.08 4.01 -10.76
C ALA A 216 -3.51 2.82 -11.65
N SER A 217 -4.65 2.17 -11.39
CA SER A 217 -5.10 0.97 -12.12
C SER A 217 -5.51 1.25 -13.57
N SER A 218 -5.61 2.53 -13.94
CA SER A 218 -5.88 3.01 -15.29
C SER A 218 -4.70 3.85 -15.80
N GLY A 219 -4.68 4.14 -17.10
CA GLY A 219 -3.62 4.95 -17.71
C GLY A 219 -2.31 4.19 -17.96
N SER A 220 -1.19 4.92 -18.01
CA SER A 220 0.10 4.39 -18.48
C SER A 220 0.72 3.32 -17.57
N LEU A 221 0.40 3.33 -16.27
CA LEU A 221 0.90 2.38 -15.28
C LEU A 221 -0.09 1.25 -14.97
N GLY A 222 -1.26 1.22 -15.63
CA GLY A 222 -2.34 0.28 -15.33
C GLY A 222 -1.91 -1.18 -15.35
N ASP A 223 -1.05 -1.58 -16.31
CA ASP A 223 -0.57 -2.95 -16.46
C ASP A 223 0.31 -3.43 -15.29
N LEU A 224 0.91 -2.50 -14.53
CA LEU A 224 1.69 -2.81 -13.32
C LEU A 224 0.87 -2.59 -12.04
N ALA A 225 0.06 -1.54 -12.01
CA ALA A 225 -0.72 -1.17 -10.84
C ALA A 225 -1.90 -2.12 -10.59
N ARG A 226 -2.61 -2.56 -11.64
CA ARG A 226 -3.78 -3.44 -11.50
C ARG A 226 -3.41 -4.82 -10.94
N PRO A 227 -2.37 -5.53 -11.43
CA PRO A 227 -1.95 -6.80 -10.83
C PRO A 227 -1.50 -6.64 -9.37
N LEU A 228 -0.81 -5.54 -9.03
CA LEU A 228 -0.43 -5.27 -7.65
C LEU A 228 -1.65 -5.00 -6.76
N PHE A 229 -2.64 -4.24 -7.25
CA PHE A 229 -3.90 -4.05 -6.55
C PHE A 229 -4.62 -5.37 -6.30
N ASP A 230 -4.74 -6.21 -7.33
CA ASP A 230 -5.40 -7.52 -7.24
C ASP A 230 -4.65 -8.45 -6.26
N PHE A 231 -3.32 -8.42 -6.26
CA PHE A 231 -2.51 -9.14 -5.26
C PHE A 231 -2.79 -8.68 -3.83
N LEU A 232 -2.87 -7.37 -3.59
CA LEU A 232 -3.13 -6.81 -2.26
C LEU A 232 -4.58 -7.03 -1.80
N THR A 233 -5.51 -7.14 -2.73
CA THR A 233 -6.95 -7.30 -2.45
C THR A 233 -7.47 -8.72 -2.60
N ASP A 234 -6.63 -9.69 -2.98
CA ASP A 234 -7.04 -11.10 -3.03
C ASP A 234 -7.61 -11.56 -1.67
N ARG A 235 -8.61 -12.44 -1.71
CA ARG A 235 -9.28 -12.94 -0.49
C ARG A 235 -8.33 -13.72 0.43
N ARG A 236 -7.16 -14.13 -0.04
CA ARG A 236 -6.10 -14.81 0.72
C ARG A 236 -4.91 -13.90 0.98
N SER A 237 -4.91 -12.66 0.48
CA SER A 237 -3.84 -11.70 0.70
C SER A 237 -3.62 -11.41 2.18
N ALA A 238 -2.43 -10.90 2.50
CA ALA A 238 -2.17 -10.38 3.83
C ALA A 238 -3.04 -9.13 4.08
N GLY A 239 -3.65 -9.03 5.26
CA GLY A 239 -4.59 -7.95 5.60
C GLY A 239 -6.05 -8.26 5.28
N LYS A 240 -6.35 -8.98 4.18
CA LYS A 240 -7.72 -9.41 3.80
C LYS A 240 -8.73 -8.26 3.71
N CYS A 241 -8.26 -7.06 3.38
CA CYS A 241 -9.02 -5.81 3.43
C CYS A 241 -10.30 -5.88 2.58
N ALA A 242 -10.20 -6.43 1.37
CA ALA A 242 -11.30 -6.56 0.42
C ALA A 242 -12.36 -7.62 0.79
N LYS A 243 -12.21 -8.32 1.92
CA LYS A 243 -13.31 -9.12 2.49
C LYS A 243 -14.42 -8.27 3.09
N CYS A 244 -14.07 -7.06 3.52
CA CYS A 244 -14.98 -6.15 4.20
C CYS A 244 -15.14 -4.83 3.43
N HIS A 245 -14.09 -4.36 2.75
CA HIS A 245 -14.13 -3.13 1.96
C HIS A 245 -14.41 -3.45 0.49
N SER A 246 -15.57 -3.02 0.01
CA SER A 246 -15.94 -3.12 -1.41
C SER A 246 -15.04 -2.24 -2.28
N VAL A 247 -14.88 -2.65 -3.53
CA VAL A 247 -14.16 -1.92 -4.57
C VAL A 247 -15.16 -1.57 -5.66
N ASP A 248 -15.12 -0.33 -6.13
CA ASP A 248 -15.90 0.14 -7.28
C ASP A 248 -14.97 0.43 -8.45
N GLU A 249 -15.34 -0.03 -9.65
CA GLU A 249 -14.65 0.27 -10.90
C GLU A 249 -15.41 1.34 -11.68
N ALA A 250 -14.73 2.45 -11.96
CA ALA A 250 -15.25 3.52 -12.80
C ALA A 250 -15.17 3.15 -14.30
N PRO A 251 -15.91 3.83 -15.20
CA PRO A 251 -15.89 3.54 -16.63
C PRO A 251 -14.51 3.62 -17.29
N ASP A 252 -13.61 4.45 -16.74
CA ASP A 252 -12.22 4.63 -17.18
C ASP A 252 -11.25 3.57 -16.61
N LYS A 253 -11.77 2.54 -15.94
CA LYS A 253 -11.01 1.46 -15.28
C LYS A 253 -10.25 1.87 -14.02
N THR A 254 -10.45 3.09 -13.54
CA THR A 254 -9.94 3.52 -12.23
C THR A 254 -10.72 2.80 -11.14
N LEU A 255 -10.02 2.28 -10.13
CA LEU A 255 -10.62 1.60 -8.99
C LEU A 255 -10.71 2.52 -7.78
N THR A 256 -11.78 2.38 -7.00
CA THR A 256 -11.97 3.09 -5.72
C THR A 256 -12.31 2.10 -4.62
N VAL A 257 -11.55 2.11 -3.52
CA VAL A 257 -11.83 1.26 -2.35
C VAL A 257 -12.67 2.03 -1.34
N ASN A 258 -13.81 1.47 -0.97
CA ASN A 258 -14.73 2.06 0.00
C ASN A 258 -14.27 1.77 1.44
N TRP A 259 -13.31 2.56 1.92
CA TRP A 259 -12.78 2.46 3.29
C TRP A 259 -13.78 2.86 4.39
N THR A 260 -14.78 3.65 4.02
CA THR A 260 -15.84 4.07 4.94
C THR A 260 -17.20 3.67 4.38
N ALA A 261 -18.13 3.35 5.27
CA ALA A 261 -19.51 3.12 4.86
C ALA A 261 -20.07 4.38 4.18
N LYS A 262 -20.99 4.19 3.24
CA LYS A 262 -21.68 5.27 2.54
C LYS A 262 -22.25 6.25 3.57
N LYS A 263 -21.71 7.47 3.59
CA LYS A 263 -22.29 8.60 4.30
C LYS A 263 -23.28 9.31 3.39
N PRO A 264 -24.38 9.86 3.91
CA PRO A 264 -25.25 10.74 3.14
C PRO A 264 -24.43 11.87 2.51
N LEU A 265 -24.71 12.21 1.25
CA LEU A 265 -24.00 13.25 0.51
C LEU A 265 -24.18 14.62 1.19
N GLY A 266 -23.12 15.16 1.79
CA GLY A 266 -22.98 16.57 2.15
C GLY A 266 -24.05 17.12 3.12
N LYS A 267 -24.53 18.34 2.83
CA LYS A 267 -25.37 19.21 3.70
C LYS A 267 -26.71 18.58 4.16
N PHE A 268 -27.05 17.37 3.75
CA PHE A 268 -28.34 16.73 4.05
C PHE A 268 -28.18 15.74 5.21
N LYS A 269 -28.90 16.00 6.31
CA LYS A 269 -29.09 15.02 7.38
C LYS A 269 -29.97 13.89 6.86
N ASP A 270 -29.73 12.67 7.36
CA ASP A 270 -30.63 11.55 7.12
C ASP A 270 -32.07 11.92 7.47
N VAL A 271 -33.02 11.51 6.62
CA VAL A 271 -34.46 11.74 6.83
C VAL A 271 -34.94 11.07 8.12
N THR A 272 -34.21 10.06 8.58
CA THR A 272 -34.47 9.33 9.81
C THR A 272 -33.22 9.30 10.69
N VAL A 273 -33.40 9.50 12.00
CA VAL A 273 -32.35 9.30 13.00
C VAL A 273 -32.53 7.92 13.61
N PHE A 274 -31.53 7.07 13.43
CA PHE A 274 -31.46 5.75 14.05
C PHE A 274 -30.05 5.49 14.57
N SER A 275 -29.92 4.80 15.71
CA SER A 275 -28.63 4.44 16.29
C SER A 275 -28.63 2.97 16.67
N HIS A 276 -27.81 2.17 15.96
CA HIS A 276 -27.59 0.77 16.30
C HIS A 276 -27.05 0.64 17.74
N ASP A 277 -26.12 1.50 18.16
CA ASP A 277 -25.51 1.43 19.51
C ASP A 277 -26.54 1.52 20.63
N LYS A 278 -27.48 2.48 20.55
CA LYS A 278 -28.52 2.66 21.57
C LYS A 278 -29.49 1.47 21.62
N HIS A 279 -29.82 0.91 20.46
CA HIS A 279 -30.74 -0.24 20.39
C HIS A 279 -30.05 -1.54 20.84
N ASN A 280 -28.81 -1.77 20.42
CA ASN A 280 -28.04 -2.95 20.81
C ASN A 280 -27.75 -3.02 22.32
N ALA A 281 -27.58 -1.88 22.98
CA ALA A 281 -27.43 -1.82 24.43
C ALA A 281 -28.67 -2.36 25.18
N ILE A 282 -29.87 -2.26 24.58
CA ILE A 282 -31.16 -2.67 25.15
C ILE A 282 -31.55 -4.08 24.66
N LEU A 283 -31.34 -4.37 23.38
CA LEU A 283 -31.75 -5.61 22.71
C LEU A 283 -30.61 -6.66 22.75
N GLN A 284 -30.26 -7.11 23.95
CA GLN A 284 -29.08 -7.97 24.16
C GLN A 284 -29.28 -9.44 23.76
N LYS A 285 -30.52 -9.90 23.55
CA LYS A 285 -30.82 -11.35 23.52
C LYS A 285 -30.85 -11.99 22.13
N ASP A 286 -31.44 -11.32 21.14
CA ASP A 286 -31.58 -11.84 19.77
C ASP A 286 -30.72 -11.07 18.74
N GLY A 287 -29.91 -10.12 19.21
CA GLY A 287 -28.97 -9.35 18.39
C GLY A 287 -29.64 -8.67 17.19
N CYS A 288 -28.99 -8.73 16.03
CA CYS A 288 -29.48 -8.14 14.77
C CYS A 288 -30.85 -8.70 14.35
N ASN A 289 -31.16 -9.94 14.71
CA ASN A 289 -32.40 -10.64 14.32
C ASN A 289 -33.63 -10.11 15.06
N SER A 290 -33.43 -9.24 16.06
CA SER A 290 -34.52 -8.49 16.71
C SER A 290 -35.21 -7.53 15.74
N CYS A 291 -34.51 -7.07 14.70
CA CYS A 291 -35.02 -6.13 13.72
C CYS A 291 -34.87 -6.62 12.28
N HIS A 292 -33.76 -7.28 11.97
CA HIS A 292 -33.45 -7.73 10.62
C HIS A 292 -33.96 -9.14 10.36
N VAL A 293 -34.52 -9.32 9.16
CA VAL A 293 -34.84 -10.63 8.61
C VAL A 293 -33.88 -10.87 7.46
N GLU A 294 -33.21 -12.03 7.46
CA GLU A 294 -32.32 -12.45 6.36
C GLU A 294 -33.13 -12.59 5.07
N ALA A 295 -32.56 -12.12 3.96
CA ALA A 295 -33.16 -12.28 2.65
C ALA A 295 -33.01 -13.74 2.19
N GLU A 296 -34.12 -14.39 1.84
CA GLU A 296 -34.09 -15.73 1.24
C GLU A 296 -33.28 -15.71 -0.05
N ASN A 297 -32.27 -16.58 -0.14
CA ASN A 297 -31.33 -16.65 -1.27
C ASN A 297 -30.59 -15.33 -1.55
N GLY A 298 -30.28 -14.55 -0.50
CA GLY A 298 -29.52 -13.31 -0.61
C GLY A 298 -28.24 -13.46 -1.44
N LYS A 299 -28.11 -12.66 -2.49
CA LYS A 299 -26.93 -12.63 -3.39
C LYS A 299 -25.87 -11.62 -2.93
N TYR A 300 -25.79 -11.32 -1.64
CA TYR A 300 -24.86 -10.30 -1.11
C TYR A 300 -23.41 -10.56 -1.51
N LEU A 301 -22.96 -11.81 -1.45
CA LEU A 301 -21.59 -12.15 -1.85
C LEU A 301 -21.34 -11.96 -3.35
N ASP A 302 -22.38 -11.98 -4.19
CA ASP A 302 -22.27 -11.71 -5.63
C ASP A 302 -22.03 -10.22 -5.89
N SER A 303 -22.49 -9.33 -5.02
CA SER A 303 -22.29 -7.87 -5.12
C SER A 303 -20.83 -7.42 -4.96
N PHE A 304 -19.92 -8.33 -4.63
CA PHE A 304 -18.48 -8.07 -4.54
C PHE A 304 -17.71 -8.69 -5.71
N LYS A 305 -18.38 -9.29 -6.70
CA LYS A 305 -17.73 -9.98 -7.82
C LYS A 305 -17.47 -9.08 -9.03
N ASP A 306 -18.27 -8.04 -9.21
CA ASP A 306 -18.28 -7.19 -10.41
C ASP A 306 -17.76 -5.77 -10.15
N MET A 307 -17.33 -5.47 -8.92
CA MET A 307 -16.85 -4.15 -8.51
C MET A 307 -17.83 -3.02 -8.88
N ASN A 308 -19.12 -3.27 -8.74
CA ASN A 308 -20.17 -2.33 -9.14
C ASN A 308 -21.18 -2.10 -8.03
N ALA A 309 -21.09 -0.94 -7.36
CA ALA A 309 -22.06 -0.55 -6.33
C ALA A 309 -23.53 -0.58 -6.78
N ALA A 310 -23.83 -0.46 -8.08
CA ALA A 310 -25.21 -0.48 -8.58
C ALA A 310 -25.86 -1.88 -8.54
N THR A 311 -25.07 -2.96 -8.43
CA THR A 311 -25.55 -4.34 -8.33
C THR A 311 -25.61 -4.84 -6.89
N PHE A 312 -25.39 -3.95 -5.91
CA PHE A 312 -25.42 -4.28 -4.50
C PHE A 312 -26.78 -4.86 -4.06
N SER A 313 -26.72 -6.00 -3.37
CA SER A 313 -27.85 -6.69 -2.79
C SER A 313 -27.61 -6.94 -1.30
N SER A 314 -28.51 -6.48 -0.45
CA SER A 314 -28.44 -6.68 1.01
C SER A 314 -28.74 -8.14 1.38
N ASN A 315 -28.03 -8.66 2.38
CA ASN A 315 -28.39 -9.93 3.06
C ASN A 315 -29.63 -9.81 3.94
N PHE A 316 -30.14 -8.60 4.15
CA PHE A 316 -31.32 -8.33 4.95
C PHE A 316 -32.44 -7.74 4.10
N MET A 317 -33.66 -8.15 4.40
CA MET A 317 -34.86 -7.53 3.85
C MET A 317 -34.94 -6.05 4.29
N PRO A 318 -35.50 -5.16 3.44
CA PRO A 318 -35.75 -3.78 3.83
C PRO A 318 -36.61 -3.70 5.10
N LEU A 319 -36.17 -2.90 6.07
CA LEU A 319 -36.93 -2.64 7.29
C LEU A 319 -38.20 -1.86 6.95
N LYS A 320 -39.29 -2.22 7.63
CA LYS A 320 -40.57 -1.52 7.50
C LYS A 320 -40.87 -0.74 8.77
N LYS A 321 -41.77 0.25 8.66
CA LYS A 321 -42.21 1.06 9.81
C LYS A 321 -42.75 0.18 10.94
N GLU A 322 -43.41 -0.92 10.59
CA GLU A 322 -44.00 -1.87 11.53
C GLU A 322 -42.94 -2.51 12.43
N THR A 323 -41.71 -2.71 11.96
CA THR A 323 -40.60 -3.21 12.79
C THR A 323 -40.32 -2.26 13.94
N CYS A 324 -40.36 -0.95 13.69
CA CYS A 324 -40.12 0.07 14.72
C CYS A 324 -41.29 0.14 15.72
N THR A 325 -42.53 0.11 15.22
CA THR A 325 -43.73 0.26 16.06
C THR A 325 -44.07 -1.01 16.84
N GLN A 326 -43.43 -2.15 16.56
CA GLN A 326 -43.54 -3.33 17.41
C GLN A 326 -43.05 -3.08 18.83
N CYS A 327 -41.99 -2.27 18.99
CA CYS A 327 -41.41 -1.89 20.29
C CYS A 327 -41.79 -0.46 20.70
N HIS A 328 -41.89 0.48 19.75
CA HIS A 328 -42.26 1.88 20.02
C HIS A 328 -43.75 2.12 19.82
N ARG A 329 -44.54 1.72 20.83
CA ARG A 329 -46.01 1.91 20.87
C ARG A 329 -46.38 3.10 21.76
N ASP A 330 -47.61 3.58 21.66
CA ASP A 330 -48.14 4.69 22.47
C ASP A 330 -47.92 4.49 23.99
N GLU A 331 -48.00 3.25 24.46
CA GLU A 331 -47.75 2.84 25.85
C GLU A 331 -46.32 3.14 26.32
N THR A 332 -45.34 3.15 25.42
CA THR A 332 -43.93 3.46 25.72
C THR A 332 -43.64 4.96 25.75
N LYS A 333 -44.61 5.81 25.39
CA LYS A 333 -44.48 7.28 25.25
C LYS A 333 -43.31 7.76 24.37
N LEU A 334 -42.73 6.86 23.58
CA LEU A 334 -41.66 7.11 22.61
C LEU A 334 -42.29 6.99 21.22
N GLY A 335 -42.54 8.10 20.52
CA GLY A 335 -43.21 7.99 19.21
C GLY A 335 -43.84 9.26 18.64
N THR A 336 -43.30 10.46 18.90
CA THR A 336 -43.67 11.60 18.07
C THR A 336 -42.93 11.53 16.74
N CYS A 337 -43.50 12.10 15.66
CA CYS A 337 -42.89 12.01 14.34
C CYS A 337 -41.45 12.56 14.31
N VAL A 338 -41.17 13.59 15.11
CA VAL A 338 -39.84 14.23 15.26
C VAL A 338 -38.85 13.42 16.09
N THR A 339 -39.29 12.34 16.74
CA THR A 339 -38.40 11.42 17.47
C THR A 339 -37.55 10.61 16.50
N CYS A 340 -38.13 10.22 15.36
CA CYS A 340 -37.48 9.40 14.35
C CYS A 340 -37.13 10.18 13.09
N HIS A 341 -37.91 11.22 12.72
CA HIS A 341 -37.71 11.96 11.47
C HIS A 341 -37.08 13.33 11.68
N ASN A 342 -36.10 13.65 10.82
CA ASN A 342 -35.59 15.01 10.66
C ASN A 342 -36.44 15.74 9.62
N TYR A 343 -37.17 16.77 10.05
CA TYR A 343 -37.99 17.60 9.15
C TYR A 343 -37.22 18.76 8.50
N HIS A 344 -36.00 19.03 8.97
CA HIS A 344 -35.13 20.06 8.41
C HIS A 344 -34.02 19.39 7.58
N PHE A 345 -34.26 19.32 6.27
CA PHE A 345 -33.31 18.88 5.27
C PHE A 345 -32.36 20.04 4.94
N GLY A 346 -31.08 19.92 5.28
CA GLY A 346 -30.10 20.99 5.03
C GLY A 346 -29.58 21.68 6.29
N ASN A 347 -28.42 22.33 6.17
CA ASN A 347 -27.93 23.27 7.18
C ASN A 347 -28.64 24.61 6.98
N VAL A 348 -29.29 25.15 8.01
CA VAL A 348 -29.64 26.58 8.02
C VAL A 348 -28.43 27.30 8.63
N SER A 349 -27.49 27.72 7.79
CA SER A 349 -26.44 28.63 8.24
C SER A 349 -27.08 30.01 8.47
N LEU A 350 -27.03 30.51 9.71
CA LEU A 350 -27.44 31.88 10.04
C LEU A 350 -26.68 32.92 9.20
N VAL A 351 -25.46 32.58 8.75
CA VAL A 351 -24.62 33.46 7.91
C VAL A 351 -25.17 33.59 6.49
N GLU A 352 -25.73 32.51 5.91
CA GLU A 352 -26.37 32.55 4.59
C GLU A 352 -27.77 33.21 4.65
N ALA A 353 -28.50 33.03 5.75
CA ALA A 353 -29.81 33.67 5.93
C ALA A 353 -29.71 35.20 6.13
N MET A 354 -28.61 35.70 6.70
CA MET A 354 -28.39 37.14 6.92
C MET A 354 -27.89 37.89 5.68
N SER A 355 -27.31 37.21 4.67
CA SER A 355 -26.91 37.87 3.42
C SER A 355 -28.14 38.24 2.56
N SER A 356 -29.19 37.41 2.58
CA SER A 356 -30.44 37.68 1.85
C SER A 356 -31.36 38.73 2.51
N ILE A 357 -31.04 39.21 3.72
CA ILE A 357 -31.83 40.25 4.42
C ILE A 357 -31.28 41.66 4.12
N LYS A 358 -30.07 41.79 3.53
CA LYS A 358 -29.49 43.10 3.19
C LYS A 358 -29.86 43.67 1.81
N GLU A 359 -30.68 42.97 1.01
CA GLU A 359 -31.15 43.44 -0.30
C GLU A 359 -32.70 43.63 -0.36
N LYS A 360 -33.32 44.11 0.73
CA LYS A 360 -34.67 44.67 0.66
C LYS A 360 -34.77 46.04 1.27
#